data_AF-A0A4P7ZST9-F1
#
_entry.id   AF-A0A4P7ZST9-F1
#
_cell.length_a   1.000
_cell.length_b   1.000
_cell.length_c   1.000
_cell.angle_alpha   90.00
_cell.angle_beta   90.00
_cell.angle_gamma   90.00
#
_symmetry.space_group_name_H-M   'P 1'
#
loop_
_entity.id
_entity.type
_entity.pdbx_description
1 polymer ?
#
loop_
_entity_poly.entity_id
_entity_poly.type
_entity_poly.pdbx_seq_one_letter_code
_entity_poly.pdbx_strand_id
1 'polypeptide(L)' 'MASSSVSGGSTGEPSSYEPSAAELVEQLRADRLWLLQQIDGGRWPELRLDLAALERELGQVLEQAQEKLNLPANG' A
#
# COMPACT_ATOMS: atom_id res chain seq x y z
N MET A 1 31.25 12.68 -47.07
CA MET A 1 30.38 13.53 -46.22
C MET A 1 29.02 12.84 -46.13
N ALA A 2 28.33 13.01 -44.99
CA ALA A 2 27.02 12.46 -44.58
C ALA A 2 27.06 11.18 -43.73
N SER A 3 27.31 11.36 -42.43
CA SER A 3 26.85 10.45 -41.37
C SER A 3 25.44 10.88 -40.97
N SER A 4 24.42 10.08 -41.28
CA SER A 4 23.05 10.36 -40.85
C SER A 4 22.83 9.80 -39.44
N SER A 5 22.73 10.73 -38.50
CA SER A 5 22.16 10.53 -37.17
C SER A 5 20.72 10.04 -37.28
N VAL A 6 20.42 8.91 -36.64
CA VAL A 6 19.05 8.59 -36.26
C VAL A 6 18.92 8.80 -34.75
N SER A 7 18.38 9.96 -34.39
CA SER A 7 17.86 10.21 -33.04
C SER A 7 16.53 9.48 -32.93
N GLY A 8 16.58 8.22 -32.49
CA GLY A 8 15.40 7.50 -32.03
C GLY A 8 15.01 8.06 -30.68
N GLY A 9 14.02 8.96 -30.65
CA GLY A 9 13.43 9.45 -29.41
C GLY A 9 12.89 8.28 -28.59
N SER A 10 13.43 8.10 -27.39
CA SER A 10 12.80 7.25 -26.39
C SER A 10 11.55 7.96 -25.91
N THR A 11 10.43 7.61 -26.53
CA THR A 11 9.07 7.77 -26.00
C THR A 11 9.06 7.30 -24.55
N GLY A 12 8.86 8.23 -23.61
CA GLY A 12 8.67 7.91 -22.21
C GLY A 12 7.35 7.15 -22.05
N GLU A 13 7.45 5.83 -21.92
CA GLU A 13 6.38 4.97 -21.43
C GLU A 13 5.94 5.43 -20.03
N PRO A 14 4.67 5.19 -19.63
CA PRO A 14 4.23 5.48 -18.27
C PRO A 14 5.07 4.67 -17.29
N SER A 15 5.94 5.35 -16.55
CA SER A 15 6.71 4.79 -15.45
C SER A 15 5.75 4.11 -14.49
N SER A 16 5.66 2.77 -14.54
CA SER A 16 5.01 1.96 -13.52
C SER A 16 5.80 2.13 -12.23
N TYR A 17 5.35 3.07 -11.40
CA TYR A 17 5.92 3.31 -10.08
C TYR A 17 5.53 2.14 -9.18
N GLU A 18 6.47 1.23 -8.97
CA GLU A 18 6.34 0.20 -7.94
C GLU A 18 6.57 0.88 -6.57
N PRO A 19 5.56 0.91 -5.69
CA PRO A 19 5.71 1.54 -4.38
C PRO A 19 6.75 0.78 -3.56
N SER A 20 7.56 1.53 -2.82
CA SER A 20 8.46 0.97 -1.83
C SER A 20 7.70 0.23 -0.73
N ALA A 21 8.39 -0.69 -0.04
CA ALA A 21 7.79 -1.41 1.09
C ALA A 21 7.28 -0.46 2.19
N ALA A 22 7.96 0.67 2.40
CA ALA A 22 7.52 1.70 3.34
C ALA A 22 6.20 2.35 2.90
N GLU A 23 6.07 2.70 1.62
CA GLU A 23 4.84 3.27 1.06
C GLU A 23 3.68 2.27 1.12
N LEU A 24 3.94 0.99 0.85
CA LEU A 24 2.95 -0.08 0.96
C LEU A 24 2.46 -0.25 2.42
N VAL A 25 3.36 -0.17 3.39
CA VAL A 25 2.99 -0.23 4.82
C VAL A 25 2.08 0.94 5.19
N GLU A 26 2.37 2.15 4.72
CA GLU A 26 1.51 3.32 4.99
C GLU A 26 0.16 3.22 4.29
N GLN A 27 0.11 2.75 3.04
CA GLN A 27 -1.15 2.51 2.32
C GLN A 27 -2.02 1.48 3.06
N LEU A 28 -1.44 0.34 3.46
CA LEU A 28 -2.15 -0.68 4.21
C LEU A 28 -2.64 -0.20 5.58
N ARG A 29 -1.93 0.73 6.23
CA ARG A 29 -2.41 1.39 7.46
C ARG A 29 -3.66 2.23 7.21
N ALA A 30 -3.66 3.02 6.14
CA ALA A 30 -4.82 3.80 5.74
C ALA A 30 -6.02 2.89 5.40
N ASP A 31 -5.79 1.82 4.65
CA ASP A 31 -6.82 0.84 4.28
C ASP A 31 -7.39 0.12 5.51
N ARG A 32 -6.53 -0.26 6.46
CA ARG A 32 -6.96 -0.85 7.74
C ARG A 32 -7.90 0.08 8.50
N LEU A 33 -7.54 1.36 8.59
CA LEU A 33 -8.36 2.36 9.29
C LEU A 33 -9.69 2.60 8.57
N TRP A 34 -9.67 2.64 7.24
CA TRP A 34 -10.89 2.70 6.44
C TRP A 34 -11.79 1.50 6.69
N LEU A 35 -11.24 0.28 6.69
CA LEU A 35 -11.97 -0.96 6.93
C LEU A 35 -12.66 -0.93 8.30
N LEU A 36 -11.93 -0.54 9.35
CA LEU A 36 -12.48 -0.41 10.70
C LEU A 36 -13.66 0.58 10.74
N GLN A 37 -13.52 1.74 10.10
CA GLN A 37 -14.60 2.74 10.05
C GLN A 37 -15.85 2.22 9.32
N GLN A 38 -15.69 1.39 8.28
CA GLN A 38 -16.83 0.78 7.60
C GLN A 38 -17.53 -0.28 8.46
N ILE A 39 -16.75 -1.10 9.18
CA ILE A 39 -17.27 -2.10 10.12
C ILE A 39 -18.07 -1.41 11.24
N ASP A 40 -17.53 -0.33 11.80
CA ASP A 40 -18.21 0.47 12.83
C ASP A 40 -19.47 1.16 12.30
N GLY A 41 -19.45 1.59 11.02
CA GLY A 41 -20.61 2.10 10.31
C GLY A 41 -21.69 1.06 9.99
N GLY A 42 -21.49 -0.21 10.35
CA GLY A 42 -22.47 -1.27 10.15
C GLY A 42 -22.51 -1.85 8.74
N ARG A 43 -21.46 -1.64 7.92
CA ARG A 43 -21.32 -2.32 6.63
C ARG A 43 -20.98 -3.80 6.84
N TRP A 44 -21.47 -4.64 5.93
CA TRP A 44 -21.25 -6.09 5.92
C TRP A 44 -21.54 -6.76 7.28
N PRO A 45 -22.76 -6.59 7.85
CA PRO A 45 -23.08 -7.13 9.17
C PRO A 45 -22.88 -8.66 9.25
N GLU A 46 -23.10 -9.37 8.14
CA GLU A 46 -22.88 -10.81 8.01
C GLU A 46 -21.40 -11.24 8.06
N LEU A 47 -20.46 -10.34 7.74
CA LEU A 47 -19.01 -10.60 7.76
C LEU A 47 -18.29 -9.85 8.89
N ARG A 48 -19.03 -9.16 9.78
CA ARG A 48 -18.45 -8.24 10.78
C ARG A 48 -17.33 -8.89 11.60
N LEU A 49 -17.55 -10.13 12.05
CA LEU A 49 -16.58 -10.87 12.87
C LEU A 49 -15.35 -11.26 12.07
N ASP A 50 -15.54 -11.75 10.85
CA ASP A 50 -14.44 -12.17 9.98
C ASP A 50 -13.59 -10.96 9.55
N LEU A 51 -14.22 -9.84 9.21
CA LEU A 51 -13.53 -8.60 8.87
C LEU A 51 -12.81 -8.00 10.07
N ALA A 52 -13.36 -8.10 11.29
CA ALA A 52 -12.66 -7.68 12.50
C ALA A 52 -11.44 -8.57 12.81
N ALA A 53 -11.53 -9.88 12.54
CA ALA A 53 -10.40 -10.79 12.67
C ALA A 53 -9.30 -10.43 11.66
N LEU A 54 -9.67 -10.22 10.39
CA LEU A 54 -8.76 -9.79 9.34
C LEU A 54 -8.07 -8.47 9.68
N GLU A 55 -8.82 -7.47 10.15
CA GLU A 55 -8.30 -6.16 10.58
C GLU A 55 -7.23 -6.30 11.67
N ARG A 56 -7.47 -7.21 12.62
CA ARG A 56 -6.57 -7.49 13.73
C ARG A 56 -5.31 -8.23 13.29
N GLU A 57 -5.44 -9.20 12.38
CA GLU A 57 -4.29 -9.88 11.76
C GLU A 57 -3.44 -8.90 10.95
N LEU A 58 -4.08 -8.04 10.16
CA LEU A 58 -3.41 -6.99 9.40
C LEU A 58 -2.64 -6.04 10.32
N GLY A 59 -3.23 -5.67 11.47
CA GLY A 59 -2.55 -4.86 12.49
C GLY A 59 -1.24 -5.47 12.96
N GLN A 60 -1.23 -6.78 13.28
CA GLN A 60 -0.03 -7.50 13.72
C GLN A 60 1.04 -7.57 12.63
N VAL A 61 0.64 -7.80 11.37
CA VAL A 61 1.58 -7.83 10.24
C VAL A 61 2.21 -6.46 10.01
N LEU A 62 1.43 -5.38 10.11
CA LEU A 62 1.93 -4.01 9.94
C LEU A 62 2.89 -3.59 11.05
N GLU A 63 2.65 -4.05 12.28
CA GLU A 63 3.57 -3.85 13.41
C GLU A 63 4.91 -4.55 13.16
N GLN A 64 4.89 -5.83 12.77
CA GLN A 64 6.11 -6.56 12.41
C GLN A 64 6.85 -5.94 11.21
N ALA A 65 6.12 -5.45 10.21
CA ALA A 65 6.71 -4.79 9.05
C ALA A 65 7.40 -3.48 9.45
N GLN A 66 6.79 -2.72 10.36
CA GLN A 66 7.36 -1.49 10.90
C GLN A 66 8.66 -1.73 11.66
N GLU A 67 8.69 -2.77 12.50
CA GLU A 67 9.92 -3.18 13.20
C GLU A 67 11.02 -3.58 12.21
N LYS A 68 10.71 -4.41 11.22
CA LYS A 68 11.69 -4.90 10.22
C LYS A 68 12.24 -3.78 9.34
N LEU A 69 11.43 -2.78 9.03
CA LEU A 69 11.81 -1.65 8.20
C LEU A 69 12.37 -0.48 9.02
N ASN A 70 12.47 -0.61 10.35
CA ASN A 70 12.83 0.48 11.27
C ASN A 70 12.03 1.77 11.01
N LEU A 71 10.75 1.63 10.65
CA LEU A 71 9.85 2.74 10.44
C LEU A 71 9.48 3.36 11.81
N PRO A 72 9.37 4.70 11.92
CA PRO A 72 8.96 5.32 13.16
C PRO A 72 7.54 4.87 13.51
N ALA A 73 7.30 4.46 14.75
CA ALA A 73 5.96 4.22 15.28
C ALA A 73 5.22 5.56 15.28
N ASN A 74 4.35 5.80 14.30
CA ASN A 74 3.40 6.91 14.33
C ASN A 74 2.42 6.63 15.48
N GLY A 75 2.61 7.34 16.59
CA GLY A 75 1.75 7.33 17.77
C GLY A 75 0.53 8.22 17.62
#